data_AF-A0A0H5D2W2-F1
#
_entry.id   AF-A0A0H5D2W2-F1
#
_cell.length_a   1.000
_cell.length_b   1.000
_cell.length_c   1.000
_cell.angle_alpha   90.00
_cell.angle_beta   90.00
_cell.angle_gamma   90.00
#
_symmetry.space_group_name_H-M   'P 1'
#
loop_
_entity.id
_entity.type
_entity.pdbx_description
1 polymer ?
#
loop_
_entity_poly.entity_id
_entity_poly.type
_entity_poly.pdbx_seq_one_letter_code
_entity_poly.pdbx_strand_id
1 'polypeptide(L)' 'MGLTTATVEKHLRLAREALSVETTAHAVLKAALHNQMYTMENE' A
#
# COMPACT_ATOMS: atom_id res chain seq x y z
N MET A 1 1.54 15.26 3.35
CA MET A 1 0.46 14.62 4.13
C MET A 1 0.95 14.38 5.57
N GLY A 2 0.43 15.13 6.55
CA GLY A 2 0.80 14.98 7.98
C GLY A 2 0.13 13.76 8.64
N LEU A 3 0.47 12.56 8.20
CA LEU A 3 -0.13 11.31 8.69
C LEU A 3 0.58 10.78 9.94
N THR A 4 -0.19 10.22 10.87
CA THR A 4 0.33 9.51 12.04
C THR A 4 0.81 8.10 11.66
N THR A 5 1.77 7.56 12.42
CA THR A 5 2.28 6.19 12.24
C THR A 5 1.17 5.14 12.26
N ALA A 6 0.23 5.27 13.20
CA ALA A 6 -0.95 4.41 13.30
C ALA A 6 -1.81 4.41 12.02
N THR A 7 -1.89 5.55 11.32
CA THR A 7 -2.64 5.64 10.06
C THR A 7 -1.90 4.94 8.93
N VAL A 8 -0.57 5.07 8.86
CA VAL A 8 0.26 4.36 7.87
C VAL A 8 0.12 2.84 8.06
N GLU A 9 0.25 2.36 9.30
CA GLU A 9 0.13 0.94 9.62
C GLU A 9 -1.23 0.36 9.24
N LYS A 10 -2.32 1.10 9.52
CA LYS A 10 -3.68 0.72 9.12
C LYS A 10 -3.74 0.49 7.60
N HIS A 11 -3.21 1.40 6.79
CA HIS A 11 -3.26 1.26 5.34
C HIS A 11 -2.39 0.12 4.82
N LEU A 12 -1.21 -0.08 5.39
CA LEU A 12 -0.36 -1.23 5.04
C LEU A 12 -1.05 -2.56 5.37
N ARG A 13 -1.78 -2.65 6.48
CA ARG A 13 -2.59 -3.83 6.81
C ARG A 13 -3.72 -4.04 5.80
N LEU A 14 -4.46 -2.99 5.46
CA LEU A 14 -5.54 -3.06 4.47
C LEU A 14 -5.03 -3.47 3.08
N ALA A 15 -3.85 -2.98 2.67
CA ALA A 15 -3.22 -3.38 1.40
C ALA A 15 -2.89 -4.88 1.37
N ARG A 16 -2.39 -5.43 2.50
CA ARG A 16 -2.12 -6.86 2.65
C ARG A 16 -3.40 -7.71 2.59
N GLU A 17 -4.44 -7.28 3.29
CA GLU A 17 -5.76 -7.92 3.27
C GLU A 17 -6.35 -7.92 1.85
N ALA A 18 -6.37 -6.76 1.19
CA ALA A 18 -6.91 -6.59 -0.16
C ALA A 18 -6.17 -7.43 -1.22
N LEU A 19 -4.86 -7.58 -1.08
CA LEU A 19 -4.03 -8.36 -2.00
C LEU A 19 -3.87 -9.84 -1.58
N SER A 20 -4.45 -10.23 -0.44
CA SER A 20 -4.34 -11.57 0.15
C SER A 20 -2.88 -12.03 0.33
N VAL A 21 -2.06 -11.19 0.97
CA VAL A 21 -0.63 -11.44 1.22
C VAL A 21 -0.26 -11.14 2.67
N GLU A 22 0.77 -11.81 3.19
CA GLU A 22 1.15 -11.69 4.61
C GLU A 22 2.16 -10.57 4.90
N THR A 23 3.00 -10.23 3.93
CA THR A 23 4.09 -9.24 4.12
C THR A 23 3.89 -8.01 3.23
N THR A 24 4.34 -6.86 3.74
CA THR A 24 4.29 -5.61 2.98
C THR A 24 5.16 -5.68 1.71
N ALA A 25 6.30 -6.37 1.77
CA ALA A 25 7.17 -6.55 0.61
C ALA A 25 6.45 -7.30 -0.53
N HIS A 26 5.73 -8.37 -0.21
CA HIS A 26 4.93 -9.10 -1.20
C HIS A 26 3.77 -8.24 -1.72
N ALA A 27 3.10 -7.46 -0.85
CA ALA A 27 2.05 -6.52 -1.28
C ALA A 27 2.57 -5.52 -2.31
N VAL A 28 3.75 -4.95 -2.08
CA VAL A 28 4.39 -4.00 -3.01
C VAL A 28 4.74 -4.68 -4.33
N LEU A 29 5.35 -5.87 -4.30
CA LEU A 29 5.68 -6.61 -5.51
C LEU A 29 4.44 -6.94 -6.34
N LYS A 30 3.37 -7.43 -5.68
CA LYS A 30 2.12 -7.79 -6.34
C LYS A 30 1.41 -6.55 -6.90
N ALA A 31 1.32 -5.46 -6.15
CA ALA A 31 0.75 -4.21 -6.63
C ALA A 31 1.50 -3.64 -7.84
N ALA A 32 2.83 -3.73 -7.85
CA ALA A 32 3.65 -3.32 -8.99
C ALA A 32 3.39 -4.20 -10.22
N LEU A 33 3.35 -5.53 -10.07
CA LEU A 33 3.08 -6.47 -11.16
C LEU A 33 1.68 -6.28 -11.76
N HIS A 34 0.69 -5.96 -10.92
CA HIS A 34 -0.68 -5.66 -11.36
C HIS A 34 -0.88 -4.22 -11.84
N ASN A 35 0.18 -3.40 -11.90
CA ASN A 35 0.12 -2.00 -12.31
C ASN A 35 -0.85 -1.15 -11.46
N GLN A 36 -0.91 -1.44 -10.15
CA GLN A 36 -1.79 -0.80 -9.15
C GLN A 36 -1.06 0.27 -8.31
N MET A 37 0.10 0.74 -8.76
CA MET A 37 0.84 1.84 -8.12
C MET A 37 0.53 3.15 -8.86
N TYR A 38 -0.33 3.98 -8.28
CA TYR A 38 -0.77 5.24 -8.87
C TYR A 38 -0.02 6.42 -8.27
N THR A 39 0.51 7.29 -9.11
CA THR A 39 1.07 8.57 -8.69
C THR A 39 -0.01 9.64 -8.81
N MET A 40 -0.26 10.37 -7.73
CA MET A 40 -1.03 11.61 -7.82
C MET A 40 -0.10 12.70 -8.33
N GLU A 41 -0.49 13.40 -9.39
CA GLU A 41 0.21 14.61 -9.81
C GLU A 41 -0.09 15.68 -8.74
N ASN A 42 0.97 16.19 -8.10
CA ASN A 42 0.84 17.25 -7.11
C ASN A 42 0.89 18.58 -7.86
N GLU A 43 -0.22 19.32 -7.88
CA GLU A 43 -0.22 20.76 -8.18
C GLU A 43 0.32 21.56 -6.98
#